data_AF-A0AAW3ZI46-F1
#
_entry.id   AF-A0AAW3ZI46-F1
#
_cell.length_a   1.000
_cell.length_b   1.000
_cell.length_c   1.000
_cell.angle_alpha   90.00
_cell.angle_beta   90.00
_cell.angle_gamma   90.00
#
_symmetry.space_group_name_H-M   'P 1'
#
loop_
_entity.id
_entity.type
_entity.pdbx_description
1 polymer ?
#
loop_
_entity_poly.entity_id
_entity_poly.type
_entity_poly.pdbx_seq_one_letter_code
_entity_poly.pdbx_strand_id
1 'polypeptide(L)'
;MISIRWVLLLSGLLNAAAALAATPSAADDQAWINSYMQRQRAVPAGKRALPANALRLEQGEQWQGRSVRVQLLDGRVRRGMIEQVDARAIRLRVIVNGGRFVYSIDRSQIYFVVPE
;
A
#
# COMPACT_ATOMS: atom_id res chain seq x y z
N MET A 1 64.19 -8.18 -7.35
CA MET A 1 63.42 -7.13 -8.07
C MET A 1 61.96 -7.57 -8.11
N ILE A 2 61.11 -7.01 -7.24
CA ILE A 2 59.69 -7.38 -7.14
C ILE A 2 58.92 -6.58 -8.20
N SER A 3 58.32 -7.28 -9.16
CA SER A 3 57.59 -6.67 -10.27
C SER A 3 56.33 -5.96 -9.80
N ILE A 4 56.22 -4.67 -10.15
CA ILE A 4 55.10 -3.75 -9.86
C ILE A 4 53.71 -4.34 -10.21
N ARG A 5 53.66 -5.30 -11.15
CA ARG A 5 52.44 -6.03 -11.53
C ARG A 5 51.78 -6.81 -10.37
N TRP A 6 52.55 -7.32 -9.41
CA TRP A 6 52.00 -8.11 -8.30
C TRP A 6 51.40 -7.25 -7.19
N VAL A 7 51.87 -6.01 -7.04
CA VAL A 7 51.38 -5.06 -6.02
C VAL A 7 49.98 -4.56 -6.36
N LEU A 8 49.66 -4.36 -7.65
CA LEU A 8 48.33 -3.90 -8.08
C LEU A 8 47.25 -4.97 -7.94
N LEU A 9 47.60 -6.25 -8.13
CA LEU A 9 46.69 -7.37 -7.93
C LEU A 9 46.33 -7.58 -6.45
N LEU A 10 47.29 -7.36 -5.54
CA LEU A 10 47.03 -7.46 -4.10
C LEU A 10 46.15 -6.31 -3.59
N SER A 11 46.35 -5.08 -4.08
CA SER A 11 45.57 -3.91 -3.68
C SER A 11 44.11 -3.94 -4.17
N GLY A 12 43.84 -4.62 -5.30
CA GLY A 12 42.48 -4.84 -5.78
C GLY A 12 41.68 -5.82 -4.92
N LEU A 13 42.34 -6.88 -4.43
CA LEU A 13 41.68 -7.92 -3.62
C LEU A 13 41.32 -7.45 -2.20
N LEU A 14 42.15 -6.57 -1.61
CA LEU A 14 41.88 -5.98 -0.29
C LEU A 14 40.69 -4.99 -0.29
N ASN A 15 40.45 -4.27 -1.39
CA ASN A 15 39.30 -3.37 -1.49
C ASN A 15 37.97 -4.11 -1.70
N ALA A 16 37.99 -5.30 -2.32
CA ALA A 16 36.79 -6.12 -2.49
C ALA A 16 36.27 -6.71 -1.17
N ALA A 17 37.17 -7.01 -0.21
CA ALA A 17 36.81 -7.55 1.09
C ALA A 17 36.11 -6.51 2.01
N ALA A 18 36.42 -5.21 1.85
CA ALA A 18 35.81 -4.15 2.64
C ALA A 18 34.35 -3.86 2.25
N ALA A 19 33.97 -4.09 0.99
CA ALA A 19 32.61 -3.88 0.51
C ALA A 19 31.63 -4.97 0.95
N LEU A 20 32.11 -6.20 1.23
CA LEU A 20 31.27 -7.31 1.67
C LEU A 20 30.96 -7.30 3.18
N ALA A 21 31.70 -6.52 3.98
CA ALA A 21 31.47 -6.38 5.42
C ALA A 21 30.37 -5.36 5.78
N ALA A 22 29.77 -4.71 4.78
CA ALA A 22 28.57 -3.89 4.94
C ALA A 22 27.33 -4.81 5.06
N THR A 23 27.33 -5.71 6.03
CA THR A 23 26.09 -6.30 6.53
C THR A 23 25.25 -5.15 7.11
N PRO A 24 23.98 -4.99 6.71
CA PRO A 24 23.09 -4.03 7.37
C PRO A 24 23.19 -4.27 8.87
N SER A 25 23.46 -3.19 9.61
CA SER A 25 23.77 -3.31 11.02
C SER A 25 22.52 -3.75 11.77
N ALA A 26 22.66 -4.50 12.87
CA ALA A 26 21.52 -4.82 13.72
C ALA A 26 20.76 -3.56 14.21
N ALA A 27 21.38 -2.39 14.15
CA ALA A 27 20.74 -1.10 14.40
C ALA A 27 19.78 -0.66 13.27
N ASP A 28 20.09 -0.98 12.00
CA ASP A 28 19.20 -0.74 10.86
C ASP A 28 17.97 -1.64 10.93
N ASP A 29 18.17 -2.91 11.31
CA ASP A 29 17.08 -3.85 11.55
C ASP A 29 16.22 -3.41 12.73
N GLN A 30 16.83 -2.95 13.82
CA GLN A 30 16.09 -2.44 14.98
C GLN A 30 15.30 -1.16 14.66
N ALA A 31 15.86 -0.27 13.83
CA ALA A 31 15.17 0.92 13.35
C ALA A 31 13.97 0.54 12.46
N TRP A 32 14.14 -0.44 11.58
CA TRP A 32 13.04 -0.96 10.76
C TRP A 32 11.94 -1.63 11.61
N ILE A 33 12.31 -2.46 12.59
CA ILE A 33 11.37 -3.11 13.52
C ILE A 33 10.60 -2.07 14.34
N ASN A 34 11.29 -1.05 14.87
CA ASN A 34 10.64 0.04 15.60
C ASN A 34 9.66 0.79 14.69
N SER A 35 10.06 1.09 13.46
CA SER A 35 9.21 1.74 12.44
C SER A 35 8.00 0.89 12.04
N TYR A 36 8.15 -0.43 12.01
CA TYR A 36 7.09 -1.39 11.70
C TYR A 36 6.09 -1.50 12.86
N MET A 37 6.59 -1.67 14.10
CA MET A 37 5.77 -1.73 15.31
C MET A 37 5.03 -0.43 15.58
N GLN A 38 5.65 0.73 15.33
CA GLN A 38 5.01 2.03 15.51
C GLN A 38 3.89 2.25 14.48
N ARG A 39 4.04 1.77 13.24
CA ARG A 39 2.96 1.76 12.23
C ARG A 39 1.81 0.84 12.61
N GLN A 40 2.08 -0.32 13.21
CA GLN A 40 1.03 -1.24 13.68
C GLN A 40 0.30 -0.72 14.93
N ARG A 41 1.00 -0.05 15.84
CA ARG A 41 0.40 0.55 17.05
C ARG A 41 -0.42 1.81 16.77
N ALA A 42 -0.26 2.43 15.59
CA ALA A 42 -0.94 3.66 15.20
C ALA A 42 -2.36 3.48 14.66
N VAL A 43 -2.97 2.29 14.78
CA VAL A 43 -4.41 2.11 14.48
C VAL A 43 -5.16 1.81 15.78
N PRO A 44 -5.46 2.82 16.61
CA PRO A 44 -6.51 2.65 17.58
C PRO A 44 -7.82 2.35 16.83
N ALA A 45 -8.46 1.25 17.19
CA ALA A 45 -9.82 0.90 16.81
C ALA A 45 -10.79 1.91 17.44
N GLY A 46 -10.80 3.13 16.90
CA GLY A 46 -11.54 4.23 17.50
C GLY A 46 -11.27 5.52 16.75
N LYS A 47 -12.14 5.80 15.77
CA LYS A 47 -12.24 7.10 15.09
C LYS A 47 -10.98 7.51 14.30
N ARG A 48 -10.68 6.79 13.21
CA ARG A 48 -10.09 7.49 12.06
C ARG A 48 -11.11 8.57 11.68
N ALA A 49 -10.69 9.83 11.65
CA ALA A 49 -11.54 10.89 11.12
C ALA A 49 -11.94 10.46 9.71
N LEU A 50 -13.25 10.30 9.48
CA LEU A 50 -13.77 10.16 8.13
C LEU A 50 -13.18 11.33 7.32
N PRO A 51 -12.53 11.08 6.18
CA PRO A 51 -12.04 12.18 5.36
C PRO A 51 -13.20 13.14 5.10
N ALA A 52 -12.96 14.45 5.05
CA ALA A 52 -14.02 15.44 4.86
C ALA A 52 -14.86 15.18 3.57
N ASN A 53 -14.28 14.41 2.63
CA ASN A 53 -14.90 13.98 1.38
C ASN A 53 -15.46 12.54 1.43
N ALA A 54 -15.54 11.92 2.61
CA ALA A 54 -16.19 10.64 2.81
C ALA A 54 -17.70 10.82 2.65
N LEU A 55 -18.24 10.33 1.54
CA LEU A 55 -19.63 10.56 1.20
C LEU A 55 -20.51 9.51 1.84
N ARG A 56 -21.66 9.96 2.37
CA ARG A 56 -22.66 9.06 2.95
C ARG A 56 -23.32 8.27 1.82
N LEU A 57 -23.12 6.95 1.85
CA LEU A 57 -23.73 5.96 0.94
C LEU A 57 -25.27 6.02 0.88
N GLU A 58 -25.91 6.76 1.78
CA GLU A 58 -27.35 7.03 1.78
C GLU A 58 -27.81 7.82 0.54
N GLN A 59 -26.93 8.61 -0.10
CA GLN A 59 -27.20 9.30 -1.37
C GLN A 59 -26.92 8.41 -2.60
N GLY A 60 -27.10 7.10 -2.46
CA GLY A 60 -26.52 6.04 -3.29
C GLY A 60 -26.74 6.15 -4.81
N GLU A 61 -27.90 6.62 -5.27
CA GLU A 61 -28.20 6.70 -6.71
C GLU A 61 -27.31 7.70 -7.46
N GLN A 62 -26.86 8.78 -6.79
CA GLN A 62 -26.08 9.85 -7.42
C GLN A 62 -24.65 9.43 -7.79
N TRP A 63 -24.24 8.23 -7.39
CA TRP A 63 -22.89 7.71 -7.56
C TRP A 63 -22.74 6.76 -8.74
N GLN A 64 -23.84 6.29 -9.34
CA GLN A 64 -23.77 5.40 -10.50
C GLN A 64 -23.03 6.10 -11.66
N GLY A 65 -22.10 5.40 -12.27
CA GLY A 65 -21.21 5.90 -13.32
C GLY A 65 -19.99 6.69 -12.84
N ARG A 66 -19.82 6.93 -11.53
CA ARG A 66 -18.66 7.67 -11.00
C ARG A 66 -17.48 6.76 -10.67
N SER A 67 -16.27 7.23 -10.99
CA SER A 67 -15.03 6.63 -10.50
C SER A 67 -14.84 6.95 -9.03
N VAL A 68 -14.58 5.93 -8.24
CA VAL A 68 -14.42 6.05 -6.79
C VAL A 68 -13.28 5.18 -6.27
N ARG A 69 -12.79 5.57 -5.10
CA ARG A 69 -11.96 4.78 -4.22
C ARG A 69 -12.79 4.37 -3.00
N VAL A 70 -12.97 3.07 -2.83
CA VAL A 70 -13.69 2.46 -1.71
C VAL A 70 -12.66 1.91 -0.73
N GLN A 71 -12.65 2.42 0.50
CA GLN A 71 -11.89 1.80 1.59
C GLN A 71 -12.81 0.88 2.39
N LEU A 72 -12.37 -0.37 2.56
CA LEU A 72 -13.07 -1.37 3.36
C LEU A 72 -12.64 -1.30 4.83
N LEU A 73 -13.46 -1.86 5.72
CA LEU A 73 -13.18 -1.96 7.15
C LEU A 73 -11.91 -2.79 7.46
N ASP A 74 -11.59 -3.76 6.61
CA ASP A 74 -10.36 -4.55 6.72
C ASP A 74 -9.10 -3.80 6.25
N GLY A 75 -9.24 -2.52 5.88
CA GLY A 75 -8.16 -1.65 5.43
C GLY A 75 -7.85 -1.75 3.94
N ARG A 76 -8.37 -2.75 3.22
CA ARG A 76 -8.17 -2.88 1.77
C ARG A 76 -8.84 -1.72 1.04
N VAL A 77 -8.27 -1.36 -0.10
CA VAL A 77 -8.78 -0.29 -0.97
C VAL A 77 -9.09 -0.86 -2.34
N ARG A 78 -10.27 -0.53 -2.87
CA ARG A 78 -10.71 -0.86 -4.22
C ARG A 78 -10.94 0.43 -4.99
N ARG A 79 -10.45 0.48 -6.24
CA ARG A 79 -10.68 1.60 -7.15
C ARG A 79 -11.47 1.11 -8.33
N GLY A 80 -12.46 1.86 -8.78
CA GLY A 80 -13.27 1.48 -9.92
C GLY A 80 -14.45 2.40 -10.12
N MET A 81 -15.23 2.11 -11.14
CA MET A 81 -16.47 2.84 -11.43
C MET A 81 -17.63 2.16 -10.74
N ILE A 82 -18.49 2.92 -10.06
CA ILE A 82 -19.73 2.40 -9.50
C ILE A 82 -20.68 2.10 -10.66
N GLU A 83 -21.06 0.84 -10.80
CA GLU A 83 -22.00 0.39 -11.81
C GLU A 83 -23.43 0.44 -11.29
N GLN A 84 -23.63 0.06 -10.03
CA GLN A 84 -24.94 0.01 -9.40
C GLN A 84 -24.79 0.21 -7.89
N VAL A 85 -25.78 0.85 -7.28
CA VAL A 85 -25.85 1.04 -5.83
C VAL A 85 -27.19 0.51 -5.35
N ASP A 86 -27.14 -0.61 -4.63
CA ASP A 86 -28.31 -1.24 -4.01
C ASP A 86 -28.37 -0.87 -2.52
N ALA A 87 -29.49 -1.17 -1.86
CA ALA A 87 -29.66 -0.92 -0.43
C ALA A 87 -28.62 -1.64 0.45
N ARG A 88 -28.12 -2.80 0.02
CA ARG A 88 -27.19 -3.65 0.77
C ARG A 88 -25.76 -3.63 0.25
N ALA A 89 -25.54 -3.36 -1.03
CA ALA A 89 -24.23 -3.49 -1.65
C ALA A 89 -23.99 -2.42 -2.72
N ILE A 90 -22.72 -2.22 -3.08
CA ILE A 90 -22.31 -1.48 -4.27
C ILE A 90 -21.66 -2.44 -5.26
N ARG A 91 -21.98 -2.28 -6.54
CA ARG A 91 -21.28 -2.97 -7.63
C ARG A 91 -20.22 -2.06 -8.20
N LEU A 92 -18.97 -2.47 -8.09
CA LEU A 92 -17.81 -1.73 -8.54
C LEU A 92 -17.17 -2.42 -9.74
N ARG A 93 -17.17 -1.75 -10.88
CA ARG A 93 -16.47 -2.20 -12.09
C ARG A 93 -15.02 -1.74 -12.04
N VAL A 94 -14.10 -2.69 -12.15
CA VAL A 94 -12.66 -2.46 -12.09
C VAL A 94 -12.03 -2.97 -13.38
N ILE A 95 -11.11 -2.19 -13.94
CA ILE A 95 -10.31 -2.59 -15.10
C ILE A 95 -8.91 -2.92 -14.61
N VAL A 96 -8.49 -4.18 -14.78
CA VAL A 96 -7.14 -4.65 -14.40
C VAL A 96 -6.57 -5.42 -15.59
N ASN A 97 -5.39 -5.01 -16.07
CA ASN A 97 -4.70 -5.65 -17.19
C ASN A 97 -5.58 -5.84 -18.45
N GLY A 98 -6.44 -4.86 -18.76
CA GLY A 98 -7.40 -4.94 -19.88
C GLY A 98 -8.64 -5.80 -19.64
N GLY A 99 -8.67 -6.58 -18.55
CA GLY A 99 -9.84 -7.33 -18.10
C GLY A 99 -10.84 -6.46 -17.34
N ARG A 100 -12.14 -6.71 -17.55
CA ARG A 100 -13.23 -6.05 -16.82
C ARG A 100 -13.75 -6.99 -15.74
N PHE A 101 -13.72 -6.55 -14.50
CA PHE A 101 -14.18 -7.29 -13.33
C PHE A 101 -15.26 -6.49 -12.61
N VAL A 102 -16.29 -7.16 -12.12
CA VAL A 102 -17.34 -6.53 -11.29
C VAL A 102 -17.26 -7.12 -9.89
N TYR A 103 -17.09 -6.25 -8.91
CA TYR A 103 -17.07 -6.61 -7.49
C TYR A 103 -18.37 -6.17 -6.83
N SER A 104 -19.01 -7.08 -6.11
CA SER A 104 -20.10 -6.73 -5.19
C SER A 104 -19.51 -6.54 -3.80
N ILE A 105 -19.67 -5.35 -3.22
CA ILE A 105 -19.14 -4.99 -1.91
C ILE A 105 -20.34 -4.68 -1.00
N ASP A 106 -20.51 -5.45 0.07
CA ASP A 106 -21.56 -5.19 1.06
C ASP A 106 -21.27 -3.86 1.78
N ARG A 107 -22.29 -3.02 1.95
CA ARG A 107 -22.18 -1.70 2.59
C ARG A 107 -21.67 -1.81 4.02
N SER A 108 -21.97 -2.90 4.72
CA SER A 108 -21.46 -3.15 6.07
C SER A 108 -19.94 -3.30 6.12
N GLN A 109 -19.29 -3.61 4.99
CA GLN A 109 -17.85 -3.74 4.88
C GLN A 109 -17.16 -2.44 4.44
N ILE A 110 -17.93 -1.41 4.07
CA ILE A 110 -17.39 -0.16 3.57
C ILE A 110 -17.11 0.75 4.75
N TYR A 111 -15.88 1.24 4.82
CA TYR A 111 -15.51 2.27 5.76
C TYR A 111 -15.87 3.66 5.22
N PHE A 112 -15.43 3.98 4.00
CA PHE A 112 -15.86 5.18 3.26
C PHE A 112 -15.62 5.06 1.76
N VAL A 113 -16.25 5.94 1.00
CA VAL A 113 -16.10 6.09 -0.44
C VAL A 113 -15.68 7.53 -0.76
N VAL A 114 -14.69 7.68 -1.65
CA VAL A 114 -14.20 8.98 -2.14
C VAL A 114 -14.26 9.00 -3.67
N PRO A 115 -14.82 10.04 -4.30
CA PRO A 115 -14.76 10.22 -5.75
C PRO A 115 -13.32 10.50 -6.17
N GLU A 116 -12.94 9.95 -7.32
CA GLU A 116 -11.68 10.29 -8.01
C GLU A 116 -11.92 11.28 -9.14
#